data_AF-A0A2V8WKZ8-F1
#
_entry.id   AF-A0A2V8WKZ8-F1
#
_cell.length_a   1.000
_cell.length_b   1.000
_cell.length_c   1.000
_cell.angle_alpha   90.00
_cell.angle_beta   90.00
_cell.angle_gamma   90.00
#
_symmetry.space_group_name_H-M   'P 1'
#
loop_
_entity.id
_entity.type
_entity.pdbx_description
1 polymer ?
#
loop_
_entity_poly.entity_id
_entity_poly.type
_entity_poly.pdbx_seq_one_letter_code
_entity_poly.pdbx_strand_id
1 'polypeptide(L)'
;MIGEPVARARDLQRYERLLVEKRRELSSALGEAQSRVPAAGGLEGDLVEQANADEEAEVQIRLHQTDGRLLRAIEEALARIRQGTYAVCEICKQPISKARLEAVPWARHCRKCKELEHSAA
;
A
#
# COMPACT_ATOMS: atom_id res chain seq x y z
N MET A 1 -17.03 -12.02 29.28
CA MET A 1 -15.76 -11.65 28.62
C MET A 1 -16.11 -10.69 27.48
N ILE A 2 -16.08 -9.38 27.75
CA ILE A 2 -16.43 -8.35 26.76
C ILE A 2 -15.10 -7.83 26.23
N GLY A 3 -14.71 -8.23 25.03
CA GLY A 3 -13.49 -7.74 24.39
C GLY A 3 -13.56 -6.23 24.24
N GLU A 4 -12.62 -5.52 24.88
CA GLU A 4 -12.48 -4.09 24.70
C GLU A 4 -12.29 -3.77 23.21
N PRO A 5 -13.02 -2.77 22.65
CA PRO A 5 -12.92 -2.45 21.24
C PRO A 5 -11.49 -1.99 20.91
N VAL A 6 -10.84 -2.75 20.02
CA VAL A 6 -9.43 -2.59 19.59
C VAL A 6 -9.11 -1.16 19.10
N ALA A 7 -10.12 -0.41 18.66
CA ALA A 7 -10.05 1.03 18.39
C ALA A 7 -11.38 1.71 18.76
N ARG A 8 -11.33 2.90 19.38
CA ARG A 8 -12.55 3.70 19.58
C ARG A 8 -13.02 4.21 18.21
N ALA A 9 -14.32 4.44 18.04
CA ALA A 9 -14.87 4.97 16.77
C ALA A 9 -14.15 6.25 16.28
N ARG A 10 -13.69 7.09 17.21
CA ARG A 10 -12.91 8.30 16.91
C ARG A 10 -11.51 8.02 16.33
N ASP A 11 -10.88 6.92 16.75
CA ASP A 11 -9.59 6.48 16.20
C ASP A 11 -9.78 5.94 14.77
N LEU A 12 -10.85 5.18 14.52
CA LEU A 12 -11.18 4.65 13.19
C LEU A 12 -11.39 5.77 12.16
N GLN A 13 -12.13 6.83 12.53
CA GLN A 13 -12.29 7.99 11.65
C GLN A 13 -10.98 8.73 11.35
N ARG A 14 -10.03 8.75 12.31
CA ARG A 14 -8.70 9.31 12.07
C ARG A 14 -7.93 8.47 11.05
N TYR A 15 -7.93 7.16 11.20
CA TYR A 15 -7.26 6.24 10.27
C TYR A 15 -7.91 6.25 8.88
N GLU A 16 -9.24 6.30 8.81
CA GLU A 16 -9.98 6.39 7.55
C GLU A 16 -9.57 7.64 6.76
N ARG A 17 -9.52 8.81 7.41
CA ARG A 17 -9.05 10.05 6.75
C ARG A 17 -7.62 9.93 6.24
N LEU A 18 -6.71 9.38 7.04
CA LEU A 18 -5.32 9.13 6.64
C LEU A 18 -5.22 8.21 5.42
N LEU A 19 -6.00 7.13 5.41
CA LEU A 19 -6.05 6.15 4.32
C LEU A 19 -6.62 6.76 3.04
N VAL A 20 -7.67 7.57 3.14
CA VAL A 20 -8.28 8.25 1.99
C VAL A 20 -7.32 9.26 1.36
N GLU A 21 -6.58 10.03 2.17
CA GLU A 21 -5.54 10.94 1.67
C GLU A 21 -4.45 10.17 0.93
N LYS A 22 -3.89 9.12 1.57
CA LYS A 22 -2.85 8.28 0.96
C LYS A 22 -3.31 7.60 -0.33
N ARG A 23 -4.57 7.15 -0.39
CA ARG A 23 -5.17 6.61 -1.61
C ARG A 23 -5.17 7.64 -2.73
N ARG A 24 -5.53 8.88 -2.42
CA ARG A 24 -5.57 9.97 -3.41
C ARG A 24 -4.18 10.31 -3.93
N GLU A 25 -3.19 10.42 -3.03
CA GLU A 25 -1.79 10.64 -3.39
C GLU A 25 -1.27 9.57 -4.36
N LEU A 26 -1.46 8.28 -4.02
CA LEU A 26 -1.01 7.17 -4.86
C LEU A 26 -1.78 7.10 -6.17
N SER A 27 -3.10 7.32 -6.15
CA SER A 27 -3.91 7.34 -7.36
C SER A 27 -3.51 8.46 -8.31
N SER A 28 -3.13 9.64 -7.80
CA SER A 28 -2.62 10.74 -8.62
C SER A 28 -1.27 10.37 -9.23
N ALA A 29 -0.34 9.88 -8.41
CA ALA A 29 0.98 9.45 -8.86
C ALA A 29 0.90 8.37 -9.96
N LEU A 30 0.01 7.38 -9.81
CA LEU A 30 -0.25 6.37 -10.84
C LEU A 30 -0.86 6.95 -12.12
N GLY A 31 -1.77 7.93 -12.02
CA GLY A 31 -2.40 8.56 -13.18
C GLY A 31 -1.43 9.46 -13.96
N GLU A 32 -0.59 10.21 -13.24
CA GLU A 32 0.46 11.04 -13.81
C GLU A 32 1.53 10.19 -14.50
N ALA A 33 1.93 9.07 -13.88
CA ALA A 33 2.92 8.20 -14.47
C ALA A 33 2.41 7.46 -15.71
N GLN A 34 1.15 6.98 -15.71
CA GLN A 34 0.51 6.43 -16.91
C GLN A 34 0.44 7.43 -18.07
N SER A 35 0.32 8.73 -17.76
CA SER A 35 0.35 9.79 -18.77
C SER A 35 1.77 10.11 -19.28
N ARG A 36 2.81 9.73 -18.53
CA ARG A 36 4.22 9.95 -18.89
C ARG A 36 4.85 8.79 -19.65
N VAL A 37 4.27 7.58 -19.59
CA VAL A 37 4.70 6.48 -20.46
C VAL A 37 4.36 6.91 -21.89
N PRO A 38 5.34 7.26 -22.73
CA PRO A 38 5.06 7.64 -24.10
C PRO A 38 4.42 6.44 -24.80
N ALA A 39 3.45 6.69 -25.68
CA ALA A 39 3.03 5.67 -26.62
C ALA A 39 4.30 5.17 -27.33
N ALA A 40 4.63 3.89 -27.12
CA ALA A 40 5.81 3.24 -27.68
C ALA A 40 5.88 3.53 -29.18
N GLY A 41 6.73 4.48 -29.59
CA GLY A 41 6.62 5.04 -30.94
C GLY A 41 7.60 6.15 -31.30
N GLY A 42 8.76 6.24 -30.64
CA GLY A 42 9.80 7.17 -31.08
C GLY A 42 10.95 7.28 -30.09
N LEU A 43 11.89 6.34 -30.14
CA LEU A 43 13.22 6.52 -29.53
C LEU A 43 14.25 6.42 -30.67
N GLU A 44 14.46 7.54 -31.36
CA GLU A 44 15.70 7.79 -32.08
C GLU A 44 16.74 8.21 -31.03
N GLY A 45 17.47 7.23 -30.49
CA GLY A 45 18.58 7.43 -29.57
C GLY A 45 19.59 6.30 -29.76
N ASP A 46 20.88 6.57 -29.57
CA ASP A 46 21.95 5.58 -29.73
C ASP A 46 21.83 4.44 -28.71
N LEU A 47 22.53 3.31 -28.93
CA LEU A 47 22.42 2.09 -28.10
C LEU A 47 22.57 2.35 -26.59
N VAL A 48 23.36 3.36 -26.20
CA VAL A 48 23.55 3.77 -24.80
C VAL A 48 22.31 4.49 -24.25
N GLU A 49 21.67 5.36 -25.03
CA GLU A 49 20.42 6.03 -24.64
C GLU A 49 19.27 5.04 -24.53
N GLN A 50 19.21 4.04 -25.42
CA GLN A 50 18.23 2.95 -25.34
C GLN A 50 18.40 2.13 -24.06
N ALA A 51 19.63 1.72 -23.73
CA ALA A 51 19.90 0.95 -22.51
C ALA A 51 19.53 1.72 -21.22
N ASN A 52 19.82 3.03 -21.16
CA ASN A 52 19.41 3.86 -20.02
C ASN A 52 17.88 3.98 -19.94
N ALA A 53 17.21 4.22 -21.08
CA ALA A 53 15.76 4.32 -21.13
C ALA A 53 15.06 3.00 -20.71
N ASP A 54 15.63 1.84 -21.07
CA ASP A 54 15.16 0.52 -20.63
C ASP A 54 15.31 0.35 -19.12
N GLU A 55 16.48 0.64 -18.52
CA GLU A 55 16.69 0.58 -17.07
C GLU A 55 15.74 1.53 -16.31
N GLU A 56 15.57 2.75 -16.82
CA GLU A 56 14.63 3.73 -16.26
C GLU A 56 13.18 3.19 -16.33
N ALA A 57 12.77 2.63 -17.47
CA ALA A 57 11.46 2.02 -17.63
C ALA A 57 11.24 0.83 -16.67
N GLU A 58 12.25 -0.03 -16.50
CA GLU A 58 12.19 -1.14 -15.54
C GLU A 58 11.99 -0.65 -14.10
N VAL A 59 12.73 0.39 -13.69
CA VAL A 59 12.57 1.02 -12.37
C VAL A 59 11.15 1.59 -12.22
N GLN A 60 10.64 2.31 -13.22
CA GLN A 60 9.27 2.85 -13.20
C GLN A 60 8.22 1.74 -13.06
N ILE A 61 8.34 0.66 -13.84
CA ILE A 61 7.43 -0.50 -13.76
C ILE A 61 7.41 -1.08 -12.34
N ARG A 62 8.57 -1.24 -11.71
CA ARG A 62 8.69 -1.80 -10.35
C ARG A 62 8.07 -0.88 -9.29
N LEU A 63 8.24 0.43 -9.44
CA LEU A 63 7.60 1.43 -8.59
C LEU A 63 6.07 1.37 -8.74
N HIS A 64 5.55 1.36 -9.96
CA HIS A 64 4.11 1.25 -10.23
C HIS A 64 3.49 -0.03 -9.68
N GLN A 65 4.17 -1.17 -9.81
CA GLN A 65 3.72 -2.43 -9.23
C GLN A 65 3.63 -2.33 -7.70
N THR A 66 4.58 -1.65 -7.07
CA THR A 66 4.61 -1.46 -5.61
C THR A 66 3.51 -0.52 -5.15
N ASP A 67 3.34 0.61 -5.83
CA ASP A 67 2.30 1.59 -5.54
C ASP A 67 0.89 1.02 -5.75
N GLY A 68 0.69 0.22 -6.80
CA GLY A 68 -0.58 -0.49 -7.04
C GLY A 68 -0.91 -1.51 -5.94
N ARG A 69 0.10 -2.27 -5.45
CA ARG A 69 -0.08 -3.17 -4.29
C ARG A 69 -0.43 -2.39 -3.02
N LEU A 70 0.21 -1.25 -2.81
CA LEU A 70 -0.05 -0.38 -1.67
C LEU A 70 -1.46 0.22 -1.74
N LEU A 71 -1.88 0.69 -2.90
CA LEU A 71 -3.23 1.21 -3.15
C LEU A 71 -4.29 0.16 -2.80
N ARG A 72 -4.12 -1.07 -3.28
CA ARG A 72 -5.00 -2.19 -2.95
C ARG A 72 -5.05 -2.46 -1.44
N ALA A 73 -3.90 -2.43 -0.76
CA ALA A 73 -3.85 -2.62 0.69
C ALA A 73 -4.61 -1.51 1.45
N ILE A 74 -4.56 -0.28 0.97
CA ILE A 74 -5.31 0.86 1.53
C ILE A 74 -6.82 0.66 1.32
N GLU A 75 -7.24 0.25 0.13
CA GLU A 75 -8.66 -0.02 -0.16
C GLU A 75 -9.22 -1.17 0.70
N GLU A 76 -8.44 -2.23 0.88
CA GLU A 76 -8.78 -3.33 1.79
C GLU A 76 -8.88 -2.84 3.23
N ALA A 77 -7.98 -1.98 3.69
CA ALA A 77 -8.03 -1.41 5.03
C ALA A 77 -9.30 -0.58 5.24
N LEU A 78 -9.68 0.26 4.25
CA LEU A 78 -10.94 1.01 4.27
C LEU A 78 -12.17 0.07 4.29
N ALA A 79 -12.13 -1.02 3.52
CA ALA A 79 -13.20 -2.01 3.54
C ALA A 79 -13.35 -2.67 4.93
N ARG A 80 -12.24 -2.98 5.60
CA ARG A 80 -12.25 -3.54 6.97
C ARG A 80 -12.75 -2.55 8.01
N ILE A 81 -12.47 -1.25 7.84
CA ILE A 81 -13.04 -0.20 8.70
C ILE A 81 -14.56 -0.21 8.58
N ARG A 82 -15.08 -0.25 7.35
CA ARG A 82 -16.54 -0.32 7.09
C ARG A 82 -17.19 -1.59 7.63
N GLN A 83 -16.48 -2.72 7.59
CA GLN A 83 -16.95 -4.00 8.12
C GLN A 83 -16.77 -4.15 9.65
N GLY A 84 -16.06 -3.23 10.31
CA GLY A 84 -15.73 -3.33 11.73
C GLY A 84 -14.68 -4.39 12.07
N THR A 85 -13.96 -4.93 11.08
CA THR A 85 -12.88 -5.94 11.24
C THR A 85 -11.48 -5.32 11.15
N TYR A 86 -11.39 -3.99 11.14
CA TYR A 86 -10.12 -3.26 11.15
C TYR A 86 -9.31 -3.58 12.42
N ALA A 87 -7.98 -3.45 12.31
CA ALA A 87 -7.03 -3.80 13.36
C ALA A 87 -6.98 -5.30 13.74
N VAL A 88 -7.35 -6.21 12.83
CA VAL A 88 -7.22 -7.66 13.03
C VAL A 88 -6.29 -8.25 11.98
N CYS A 89 -5.32 -9.05 12.42
CA CYS A 89 -4.38 -9.75 11.55
C CYS A 89 -5.11 -10.82 10.72
N GLU A 90 -4.87 -10.88 9.42
CA GLU A 90 -5.53 -11.89 8.57
C GLU A 90 -5.05 -13.32 8.83
N ILE A 91 -3.78 -13.48 9.22
CA ILE A 91 -3.11 -14.77 9.41
C ILE A 91 -3.49 -15.35 10.78
N CYS A 92 -3.15 -14.66 11.87
CA CYS A 92 -3.35 -15.18 13.22
C CYS A 92 -4.66 -14.73 13.87
N LYS A 93 -5.46 -13.90 13.19
CA LYS A 93 -6.73 -13.33 13.72
C LYS A 93 -6.57 -12.56 15.05
N GLN A 94 -5.34 -12.21 15.42
CA GLN A 94 -5.06 -11.43 16.63
C GLN A 94 -5.18 -9.93 16.37
N PRO A 95 -5.51 -9.13 17.40
CA PRO A 95 -5.53 -7.68 17.29
C PRO A 95 -4.14 -7.13 16.94
N ILE A 96 -4.10 -6.20 15.98
CA ILE A 96 -2.91 -5.46 15.60
C ILE A 96 -2.71 -4.32 16.61
N SER A 97 -1.48 -4.15 17.08
CA SER A 97 -1.14 -3.09 18.04
C SER A 97 -1.38 -1.71 17.44
N LYS A 98 -1.89 -0.76 18.26
CA LYS A 98 -2.12 0.62 17.83
C LYS A 98 -0.87 1.28 17.27
N ALA A 99 0.30 1.08 17.89
CA ALA A 99 1.58 1.58 17.39
C ALA A 99 1.89 1.15 15.95
N ARG A 100 1.48 -0.06 15.55
CA ARG A 100 1.63 -0.55 14.16
C ARG A 100 0.69 0.17 13.21
N LEU A 101 -0.55 0.42 13.62
CA LEU A 101 -1.55 1.13 12.82
C LEU A 101 -1.25 2.64 12.73
N GLU A 102 -0.59 3.21 13.72
CA GLU A 102 -0.11 4.59 13.67
C GLU A 102 1.07 4.74 12.72
N ALA A 103 1.97 3.74 12.66
CA ALA A 103 3.08 3.73 11.70
C ALA A 103 2.64 3.35 10.28
N VAL A 104 1.74 2.36 10.16
CA VAL A 104 1.29 1.75 8.91
C VAL A 104 -0.21 1.43 9.01
N PRO A 105 -1.11 2.38 8.72
CA PRO A 105 -2.55 2.19 8.88
C PRO A 105 -3.17 1.17 7.91
N TRP A 106 -2.51 0.88 6.79
CA TRP A 106 -2.92 -0.18 5.85
C TRP A 106 -2.33 -1.56 6.19
N ALA A 107 -1.78 -1.74 7.39
CA ALA A 107 -1.18 -3.01 7.79
C ALA A 107 -2.22 -4.12 7.92
N ARG A 108 -2.13 -5.13 7.06
CA ARG A 108 -2.98 -6.33 7.09
C ARG A 108 -2.54 -7.43 8.07
N HIS A 109 -1.25 -7.45 8.43
CA HIS A 109 -0.64 -8.48 9.27
C HIS A 109 -0.04 -7.85 10.53
N CYS A 110 -0.08 -8.59 11.64
CA CYS A 110 0.63 -8.21 12.84
C CYS A 110 2.15 -8.31 12.64
N ARG A 111 2.92 -7.62 13.49
CA ARG A 111 4.39 -7.59 13.42
C ARG A 111 4.98 -9.00 13.42
N LYS A 112 4.48 -9.89 14.29
CA LYS A 112 4.92 -11.27 14.43
C LYS A 112 4.72 -12.11 13.16
N CYS A 113 3.56 -12.03 12.52
CA CYS A 113 3.31 -12.72 11.24
C CYS A 113 4.15 -12.13 10.11
N LYS A 114 4.39 -10.82 10.13
CA LYS A 114 5.24 -10.16 9.14
C LYS A 114 6.72 -10.54 9.29
N GLU A 115 7.20 -10.68 10.53
CA GLU A 115 8.56 -11.15 10.84
C GLU A 115 8.76 -12.60 10.39
N LEU A 116 7.77 -13.48 10.62
CA LEU A 116 7.81 -14.88 10.16
C LEU A 116 7.82 -15.01 8.63
N GLU A 117 7.08 -14.15 7.91
CA GLU A 117 7.06 -14.09 6.44
C GLU A 117 8.45 -13.71 5.89
N HIS A 118 9.17 -12.82 6.58
CA HIS A 118 10.49 -12.34 6.14
C HIS A 118 11.64 -13.28 6.51
N SER A 119 11.52 -14.05 7.60
CA SER A 119 12.55 -15.00 8.03
C SER A 119 12.57 -16.29 7.21
N ALA A 120 11.57 -16.52 6.37
CA ALA A 120 11.41 -17.74 5.57
C ALA A 120 11.83 -17.57 4.10
N ALA A 121 12.44 -16.43 3.74
CA ALA A 121 13.03 -16.16 2.42
C ALA A 121 14.55 -16.24 2.49
#